data_AF-A0A0A2UWW7-F1
#
_entry.id   AF-A0A0A2UWW7-F1
#
_cell.length_a   1.000
_cell.length_b   1.000
_cell.length_c   1.000
_cell.angle_alpha   90.00
_cell.angle_beta   90.00
_cell.angle_gamma   90.00
#
_symmetry.space_group_name_H-M   'P 1'
#
loop_
_entity.id
_entity.type
_entity.pdbx_description
1 polymer ?
#
loop_
_entity_poly.entity_id
_entity_poly.type
_entity_poly.pdbx_seq_one_letter_code
_entity_poly.pdbx_strand_id
1 'polypeptide(L)'
;MKSEKKSLYFYMSVGYLGLLLVGLAAMRFIAVFHDSTGQAYALFGFLLVVIYIRFVEKKLGISNKEFILGKVILIVVFSILTFWLYF
;
A
#
# COMPACT_ATOMS: atom_id res chain seq x y z
N MET A 1 22.42 10.68 11.53
CA MET A 1 22.53 10.00 10.22
C MET A 1 22.05 8.54 10.19
N LYS A 2 22.72 7.55 10.81
CA LYS A 2 22.31 6.12 10.67
C LYS A 2 21.00 5.79 11.43
N SER A 3 20.79 6.42 12.58
CA SER A 3 19.55 6.32 13.38
C SER A 3 18.35 6.96 12.71
N GLU A 4 18.52 8.14 12.12
CA GLU A 4 17.47 8.88 11.40
C GLU A 4 16.99 8.11 10.17
N LYS A 5 17.92 7.54 9.38
CA LYS A 5 17.56 6.66 8.25
C LYS A 5 16.80 5.42 8.72
N LYS A 6 17.23 4.78 9.81
CA LYS A 6 16.51 3.64 10.38
C LYS A 6 15.08 4.01 10.79
N SER A 7 14.91 5.16 11.44
CA SER A 7 13.59 5.68 11.83
C SER A 7 12.72 5.98 10.61
N LEU A 8 13.28 6.57 9.55
CA LEU A 8 12.58 6.82 8.30
C LEU A 8 12.04 5.53 7.66
N TYR A 9 12.87 4.49 7.50
CA TYR A 9 12.42 3.22 6.92
C TYR A 9 11.41 2.49 7.80
N PHE A 10 11.48 2.65 9.13
CA PHE A 10 10.46 2.12 10.03
C PHE A 10 9.10 2.76 9.76
N TYR A 11 9.01 4.09 9.73
CA TYR A 11 7.75 4.78 9.45
C TYR A 11 7.23 4.52 8.03
N MET A 12 8.12 4.41 7.04
CA MET A 12 7.73 3.98 5.70
C MET A 12 7.13 2.58 5.70
N SER A 13 7.74 1.64 6.43
CA SER A 13 7.21 0.27 6.56
C SER A 13 5.82 0.28 7.20
N VAL A 14 5.59 1.09 8.23
CA VAL A 14 4.26 1.28 8.83
C VAL A 14 3.27 1.83 7.81
N GLY A 15 3.67 2.82 7.00
CA GLY A 15 2.85 3.36 5.91
C GLY A 15 2.47 2.32 4.86
N TYR A 16 3.42 1.49 4.43
CA TYR A 16 3.15 0.39 3.50
C TYR A 16 2.31 -0.73 4.10
N LEU A 17 2.47 -1.04 5.39
CA LEU A 17 1.59 -1.99 6.10
C LEU A 17 0.16 -1.46 6.15
N GLY A 18 -0.03 -0.17 6.45
CA GLY A 18 -1.35 0.47 6.41
C GLY A 18 -1.97 0.39 5.01
N LEU A 19 -1.19 0.69 3.97
CA LEU A 19 -1.63 0.59 2.59
C LEU A 19 -2.02 -0.84 2.21
N LEU A 20 -1.25 -1.84 2.64
CA LEU A 20 -1.54 -3.25 2.42
C LEU A 20 -2.88 -3.66 3.06
N LEU A 21 -3.11 -3.26 4.32
CA LEU A 21 -4.37 -3.55 5.01
C LEU A 21 -5.57 -2.88 4.33
N VAL A 22 -5.44 -1.62 3.87
CA VAL A 22 -6.48 -0.94 3.11
C VAL A 22 -6.78 -1.66 1.80
N GLY A 23 -5.75 -2.11 1.09
CA GLY A 23 -5.93 -2.93 -0.12
C GLY A 23 -6.68 -4.23 0.16
N LEU A 24 -6.33 -4.93 1.24
CA LEU A 24 -7.00 -6.19 1.61
C LEU A 24 -8.45 -5.95 2.03
N ALA A 25 -8.74 -4.84 2.72
CA ALA A 25 -10.10 -4.44 3.03
C ALA A 25 -10.90 -4.12 1.76
N ALA A 26 -10.31 -3.43 0.80
CA ALA A 26 -10.93 -3.18 -0.50
C ALA A 26 -11.26 -4.50 -1.23
N MET A 27 -10.34 -5.46 -1.23
CA MET A 27 -10.60 -6.80 -1.79
C MET A 27 -11.73 -7.53 -1.05
N ARG A 28 -11.79 -7.43 0.29
CA ARG A 28 -12.90 -8.02 1.07
C ARG A 28 -14.23 -7.40 0.67
N PHE A 29 -14.27 -6.08 0.53
CA PHE A 29 -15.47 -5.36 0.10
C PHE A 29 -15.94 -5.84 -1.28
N ILE A 30 -15.01 -5.97 -2.23
CA ILE A 30 -15.30 -6.46 -3.58
C ILE A 30 -15.77 -7.92 -3.57
N ALA A 31 -15.14 -8.78 -2.79
CA ALA A 31 -15.42 -10.21 -2.78
C ALA A 31 -16.71 -10.60 -2.05
N VAL A 32 -17.12 -9.83 -1.04
CA VAL A 32 -18.26 -10.19 -0.16
C VAL A 32 -19.49 -9.34 -0.42
N PHE A 33 -19.31 -8.06 -0.74
CA PHE A 33 -20.42 -7.13 -0.87
C PHE A 33 -20.63 -6.82 -2.34
N HIS A 34 -21.86 -7.00 -2.83
CA HIS A 34 -22.26 -6.64 -4.19
C HIS A 34 -22.63 -5.15 -4.34
N ASP A 35 -22.11 -4.29 -3.46
CA ASP A 35 -22.29 -2.83 -3.53
C ASP A 35 -21.24 -2.23 -4.47
N SER A 36 -21.64 -2.00 -5.72
CA SER A 36 -20.78 -1.42 -6.76
C SER A 36 -20.25 -0.02 -6.41
N THR A 37 -21.00 0.75 -5.62
CA THR A 37 -20.59 2.11 -5.22
C THR A 37 -19.52 2.04 -4.13
N GLY A 38 -19.74 1.21 -3.11
CA GLY A 38 -18.75 0.93 -2.06
C GLY A 38 -17.45 0.35 -2.63
N GLN A 39 -17.55 -0.55 -3.61
CA GLN A 39 -16.40 -1.10 -4.33
C GLN A 39 -15.61 0.00 -5.07
N ALA A 40 -16.30 0.88 -5.81
CA ALA A 40 -15.65 1.99 -6.50
C ALA A 40 -14.93 2.92 -5.53
N TYR A 41 -15.57 3.30 -4.42
CA TYR A 41 -14.95 4.14 -3.38
C TYR A 41 -13.71 3.50 -2.78
N ALA A 42 -13.75 2.20 -2.48
CA ALA A 42 -12.59 1.48 -1.94
C ALA A 42 -11.42 1.48 -2.93
N LEU A 43 -11.69 1.24 -4.22
CA LEU A 43 -10.67 1.14 -5.26
C LEU A 43 -10.06 2.50 -5.59
N PHE A 44 -10.89 3.53 -5.80
CA PHE A 44 -10.40 4.90 -6.02
C PHE A 44 -9.70 5.46 -4.79
N GLY A 45 -10.24 5.23 -3.60
CA GLY A 45 -9.62 5.65 -2.34
C GLY A 45 -8.22 5.06 -2.18
N PHE A 46 -8.07 3.75 -2.43
CA PHE A 46 -6.77 3.09 -2.43
C PHE A 46 -5.79 3.75 -3.42
N LEU A 47 -6.20 3.96 -4.68
CA LEU A 47 -5.36 4.60 -5.70
C LEU A 47 -4.91 6.01 -5.31
N LEU A 48 -5.81 6.82 -4.75
CA LEU A 48 -5.51 8.18 -4.29
C LEU A 48 -4.48 8.17 -3.15
N VAL A 49 -4.61 7.25 -2.19
CA VAL A 49 -3.63 7.09 -1.10
C VAL A 49 -2.28 6.65 -1.63
N VAL A 50 -2.22 5.72 -2.60
CA VAL A 50 -0.96 5.33 -3.26
C VAL A 50 -0.26 6.54 -3.88
N ILE A 51 -1.00 7.39 -4.60
CA ILE A 51 -0.47 8.60 -5.24
C ILE A 51 0.06 9.58 -4.17
N TYR A 52 -0.69 9.77 -3.09
CA TYR A 52 -0.28 10.64 -1.99
C TYR A 52 1.00 10.13 -1.30
N ILE A 53 1.09 8.84 -0.99
CA ILE A 53 2.30 8.23 -0.41
C ILE A 53 3.50 8.47 -1.33
N ARG A 54 3.33 8.26 -2.65
CA ARG A 54 4.39 8.52 -3.63
C ARG A 54 4.86 9.97 -3.63
N PHE A 55 3.95 10.92 -3.46
CA PHE A 55 4.30 12.34 -3.32
C PHE A 55 5.12 12.60 -2.05
N VAL A 56 4.73 12.02 -0.92
CA VAL A 56 5.45 12.16 0.36
C VAL A 56 6.85 11.54 0.28
N GLU A 57 7.00 10.35 -0.30
CA GLU A 57 8.31 9.70 -0.48
C GLU A 57 9.28 10.54 -1.32
N LYS A 58 8.78 11.16 -2.40
CA LYS A 58 9.59 12.07 -3.22
C LYS A 58 10.07 13.28 -2.39
N LYS A 59 9.22 13.84 -1.53
CA LYS A 59 9.60 14.93 -0.62
C LYS A 59 10.61 14.51 0.45
N LEU A 60 10.61 13.24 0.84
CA LEU A 60 11.55 12.66 1.81
C LEU A 60 12.91 12.29 1.18
N GLY A 61 13.11 12.55 -0.11
CA GLY A 61 14.37 12.24 -0.80
C GLY A 61 14.59 10.75 -1.06
N ILE A 62 13.54 9.94 -0.99
CA ILE A 62 13.60 8.51 -1.31
C ILE A 62 13.93 8.33 -2.80
N SER A 63 14.96 7.56 -3.09
CA SER A 63 15.36 7.31 -4.47
C SER A 63 14.32 6.49 -5.21
N ASN A 64 14.28 6.62 -6.55
CA ASN A 64 13.40 5.80 -7.38
C ASN A 64 13.66 4.29 -7.21
N LYS A 65 14.90 3.89 -6.92
CA LYS A 65 15.27 2.48 -6.70
C LYS A 65 14.62 1.92 -5.44
N GLU A 66 14.70 2.66 -4.34
CA GLU A 66 14.10 2.28 -3.05
C GLU A 66 12.58 2.21 -3.14
N PHE A 67 11.96 3.16 -3.84
CA PHE A 67 10.53 3.13 -4.10
C PHE A 67 10.11 1.90 -4.90
N ILE A 68 10.82 1.59 -5.99
CA ILE A 68 10.50 0.42 -6.82
C ILE A 68 10.63 -0.85 -5.99
N LEU A 69 11.69 -0.97 -5.18
CA LEU A 69 11.87 -2.13 -4.30
C LEU A 69 10.72 -2.27 -3.30
N GLY A 70 10.37 -1.21 -2.59
CA GLY A 70 9.24 -1.21 -1.64
C GLY A 70 7.91 -1.56 -2.32
N LYS A 71 7.67 -1.01 -3.51
CA LYS A 71 6.47 -1.31 -4.31
C LYS A 71 6.42 -2.76 -4.77
N VAL A 72 7.53 -3.34 -5.21
CA VAL A 72 7.61 -4.75 -5.62
C VAL A 72 7.32 -5.65 -4.42
N ILE A 73 7.92 -5.38 -3.26
CA ILE A 73 7.65 -6.13 -2.02
C ILE A 73 6.16 -6.03 -1.67
N LEU A 74 5.59 -4.82 -1.68
CA LEU A 74 4.17 -4.61 -1.39
C LEU A 74 3.27 -5.41 -2.33
N ILE A 75 3.53 -5.37 -3.64
CA ILE A 75 2.74 -6.10 -4.65
C ILE A 75 2.84 -7.61 -4.44
N VAL A 76 4.05 -8.14 -4.21
CA VAL A 76 4.25 -9.58 -4.01
C VAL A 76 3.51 -10.06 -2.76
N VAL A 77 3.68 -9.35 -1.63
CA VAL A 77 3.00 -9.71 -0.37
C VAL A 77 1.49 -9.57 -0.52
N PHE A 78 1.02 -8.50 -1.15
CA PHE A 78 -0.39 -8.28 -1.42
C PHE A 78 -1.01 -9.40 -2.28
N SER A 79 -0.32 -9.82 -3.35
CA SER A 79 -0.77 -10.90 -4.23
C SER A 79 -0.84 -12.24 -3.48
N ILE A 80 0.19 -12.59 -2.69
CA ILE A 80 0.21 -13.82 -1.89
C ILE A 80 -0.96 -13.85 -0.90
N LEU A 81 -1.15 -12.75 -0.15
CA LEU A 81 -2.22 -12.66 0.84
C LEU A 81 -3.60 -12.68 0.19
N THR A 82 -3.76 -12.00 -0.95
CA THR A 82 -5.03 -12.00 -1.68
C THR A 82 -5.35 -13.38 -2.22
N PHE A 83 -4.37 -14.09 -2.79
CA PHE A 83 -4.55 -15.47 -3.23
C PHE A 83 -4.96 -16.36 -2.07
N TRP A 84 -4.22 -16.33 -0.95
CA TRP A 84 -4.50 -17.18 0.21
C TRP A 84 -5.85 -16.90 0.89
N LEU A 85 -6.32 -15.66 0.89
CA LEU A 85 -7.56 -15.27 1.60
C LEU A 85 -8.82 -15.40 0.74
N TYR A 86 -8.70 -15.36 -0.59
CA TYR A 86 -9.86 -15.24 -1.49
C TYR A 86 -9.93 -16.29 -2.60
N PHE A 87 -8.90 -17.14 -2.76
CA PHE A 87 -8.87 -18.26 -3.70
C PHE A 87 -8.49 -19.56 -2.99
#